data_AF-A0A923LL33-F1
#
_entry.id   AF-A0A923LL33-F1
#
_cell.length_a   1.000
_cell.length_b   1.000
_cell.length_c   1.000
_cell.angle_alpha   90.00
_cell.angle_beta   90.00
_cell.angle_gamma   90.00
#
_symmetry.space_group_name_H-M   'P 1'
#
loop_
_entity.id
_entity.type
_entity.pdbx_description
1 polymer ?
#
loop_
_entity_poly.entity_id
_entity_poly.type
_entity_poly.pdbx_seq_one_letter_code
_entity_poly.pdbx_strand_id
1 'polypeptide(L)'
;MLQYIPYILLFAVAAAIIYAWGLWRSMRQQQELSNLLCARGVAKVKKVLQKNGRMSVQELEKAVEGLTAGQPFSKEKIKVTDTKAFLDSILPYMIRQRIIMEEEDNGKVWYRLRK
;
A
#
# COMPACT_ATOMS: atom_id res chain seq x y z
N MET A 1 -49.58 10.81 -21.76
CA MET A 1 -48.18 10.35 -21.96
C MET A 1 -47.13 11.39 -21.53
N LEU A 2 -47.31 12.71 -21.76
CA LEU A 2 -46.32 13.74 -21.37
C LEU A 2 -46.24 14.07 -19.86
N GLN A 3 -47.26 13.76 -19.06
CA GLN A 3 -47.30 14.08 -17.62
C GLN A 3 -46.31 13.30 -16.74
N TYR A 4 -45.76 12.18 -17.22
CA TYR A 4 -44.80 11.36 -16.46
C TYR A 4 -43.33 11.74 -16.69
N ILE A 5 -43.06 12.50 -17.75
CA ILE A 5 -41.72 13.00 -18.11
C ILE A 5 -41.04 13.74 -16.93
N PRO A 6 -41.70 14.67 -16.19
CA PRO A 6 -41.05 15.34 -15.08
C PRO A 6 -40.70 14.40 -13.91
N TYR A 7 -41.50 13.35 -13.68
CA TYR A 7 -41.25 12.37 -12.63
C TYR A 7 -40.06 11.46 -12.95
N ILE A 8 -39.94 11.03 -14.21
CA ILE A 8 -38.81 10.24 -14.69
C ILE A 8 -37.52 11.08 -14.63
N LEU A 9 -37.61 12.37 -14.97
CA LEU A 9 -36.48 13.30 -14.88
C LEU A 9 -36.02 13.48 -13.42
N LEU A 10 -36.95 13.70 -12.49
CA LEU A 10 -36.64 13.81 -11.06
C LEU A 10 -36.03 12.53 -10.50
N PHE A 11 -36.54 11.37 -10.92
CA PHE A 11 -35.99 10.08 -10.54
C PHE A 11 -34.56 9.88 -11.07
N ALA A 12 -34.30 10.26 -12.33
CA ALA A 12 -32.97 10.21 -12.92
C ALA A 12 -31.98 11.12 -12.19
N VAL A 13 -32.40 12.32 -11.77
CA VAL A 13 -31.58 13.24 -10.97
C VAL A 13 -31.27 12.65 -9.60
N ALA A 14 -32.26 12.05 -8.92
CA ALA A 14 -32.04 11.37 -7.65
C ALA A 14 -31.05 10.20 -7.78
N ALA A 15 -31.20 9.38 -8.83
CA ALA A 15 -30.28 8.29 -9.13
C ALA A 15 -28.85 8.78 -9.43
N ALA A 16 -28.71 9.88 -10.17
CA ALA A 16 -27.42 10.49 -10.48
C ALA A 16 -26.69 10.99 -9.21
N ILE A 17 -27.42 11.57 -8.25
CA ILE A 17 -26.86 12.01 -6.96
C ILE A 17 -26.35 10.81 -6.15
N ILE A 18 -27.14 9.73 -6.07
CA ILE A 18 -26.75 8.51 -5.37
C ILE A 18 -25.51 7.87 -6.03
N TYR A 19 -25.46 7.85 -7.36
CA TYR A 19 -24.34 7.29 -8.11
C TYR A 19 -23.07 8.11 -7.93
N ALA A 20 -23.17 9.44 -8.00
CA ALA A 20 -22.05 10.34 -7.74
C ALA A 20 -21.51 10.18 -6.31
N TRP A 21 -22.40 10.02 -5.31
CA TRP A 21 -22.02 9.70 -3.94
C TRP A 21 -21.30 8.36 -3.85
N GLY A 22 -21.83 7.32 -4.50
CA GLY A 22 -21.25 5.98 -4.55
C GLY A 22 -19.83 5.99 -5.13
N LEU A 23 -19.62 6.70 -6.24
CA LEU A 23 -18.31 6.88 -6.86
C LEU A 23 -17.34 7.63 -5.93
N TRP A 24 -17.79 8.71 -5.29
CA TRP A 24 -16.93 9.45 -4.35
C TRP A 24 -16.52 8.60 -3.14
N ARG A 25 -17.43 7.76 -2.64
CA ARG A 25 -17.14 6.81 -1.55
C ARG A 25 -16.16 5.74 -2.00
N SER A 26 -16.36 5.17 -3.19
CA SER A 26 -15.48 4.15 -3.78
C SER A 26 -14.06 4.66 -4.00
N MET A 27 -13.91 5.87 -4.54
CA MET A 27 -12.59 6.51 -4.70
C MET A 27 -11.86 6.73 -3.36
N ARG A 28 -12.59 7.15 -2.31
CA ARG A 28 -12.00 7.28 -0.96
C ARG A 28 -11.55 5.93 -0.40
N GLN A 29 -12.34 4.87 -0.60
CA GLN A 29 -12.01 3.51 -0.16
C GLN A 29 -10.77 2.94 -0.85
N GLN A 30 -10.61 3.22 -2.15
CA GLN A 30 -9.45 2.76 -2.92
C GLN A 30 -8.16 3.48 -2.50
N GLN A 31 -8.25 4.77 -2.18
CA GLN A 31 -7.12 5.53 -1.65
C GLN A 31 -6.66 4.97 -0.29
N GLU A 32 -7.60 4.65 0.60
CA GLU A 32 -7.28 4.07 1.90
C GLU A 32 -6.66 2.68 1.80
N LEU A 33 -7.09 1.84 0.85
CA LEU A 33 -6.49 0.52 0.63
C LEU A 33 -5.00 0.60 0.27
N SER A 34 -4.65 1.50 -0.66
CA SER A 34 -3.26 1.69 -1.07
C SER A 34 -2.38 2.18 0.09
N ASN A 35 -2.90 3.09 0.90
CA ASN A 35 -2.24 3.58 2.11
C ASN A 35 -2.05 2.47 3.15
N LEU A 36 -3.03 1.56 3.30
CA LEU A 36 -2.97 0.45 4.27
C LEU A 36 -1.96 -0.63 3.83
N LEU A 37 -1.87 -0.91 2.52
CA LEU A 37 -0.88 -1.80 1.92
C LEU A 37 0.55 -1.26 2.15
N CYS A 38 0.77 0.02 1.84
CA CYS A 38 2.06 0.67 2.11
C CYS A 38 2.37 0.69 3.61
N ALA A 39 1.39 1.00 4.48
CA ALA A 39 1.59 1.01 5.93
C ALA A 39 1.96 -0.38 6.48
N ARG A 40 1.37 -1.45 5.96
CA ARG A 40 1.71 -2.83 6.37
C ARG A 40 3.09 -3.26 5.88
N GLY A 41 3.45 -2.91 4.64
CA GLY A 41 4.80 -3.14 4.11
C GLY A 41 5.86 -2.44 4.96
N VAL A 42 5.67 -1.15 5.22
CA VAL A 42 6.57 -0.33 6.05
C VAL A 42 6.66 -0.86 7.49
N ALA A 43 5.53 -1.22 8.12
CA ALA A 43 5.53 -1.76 9.47
C ALA A 43 6.30 -3.08 9.59
N LYS A 44 6.19 -3.95 8.57
CA LYS A 44 6.91 -5.22 8.54
C LYS A 44 8.41 -5.02 8.36
N VAL A 45 8.82 -4.17 7.41
CA VAL A 45 10.23 -3.80 7.20
C VAL A 45 10.80 -3.17 8.48
N LYS A 46 10.12 -2.20 9.07
CA LYS A 46 10.50 -1.60 10.36
C LYS A 46 10.69 -2.65 11.45
N LYS A 47 9.77 -3.61 11.59
CA LYS A 47 9.85 -4.67 12.61
C LYS A 47 11.03 -5.62 12.40
N VAL A 48 11.38 -5.91 11.14
CA VAL A 48 12.54 -6.73 10.78
C VAL A 48 13.84 -5.99 11.10
N LEU A 49 13.96 -4.71 10.71
CA LEU A 49 15.12 -3.88 11.06
C LEU A 49 15.23 -3.64 12.57
N GLN A 50 14.13 -3.55 13.32
CA GLN A 50 14.19 -3.42 14.78
C GLN A 50 14.78 -4.66 15.46
N LYS A 51 14.50 -5.85 14.92
CA LYS A 51 15.01 -7.11 15.48
C LYS A 51 16.46 -7.39 15.10
N ASN A 52 16.82 -7.08 13.86
CA ASN A 52 18.12 -7.47 13.30
C ASN A 52 19.14 -6.30 13.25
N GLY A 53 18.69 -5.06 13.48
CA GLY A 53 19.53 -3.87 13.52
C GLY A 53 19.81 -3.28 12.14
N ARG A 54 20.98 -3.62 11.57
CA ARG A 54 21.39 -3.25 10.20
C ARG A 54 21.20 -4.45 9.29
N MET A 55 20.57 -4.27 8.13
CA MET A 55 20.38 -5.35 7.16
C MET A 55 20.71 -4.87 5.76
N SER A 56 21.32 -5.74 4.95
CA SER A 56 21.56 -5.47 3.52
C SER A 56 20.28 -5.70 2.69
N VAL A 57 20.23 -5.19 1.46
CA VAL A 57 19.11 -5.46 0.52
C VAL A 57 18.82 -6.96 0.43
N GLN A 58 19.85 -7.80 0.33
CA GLN A 58 19.71 -9.25 0.16
C GLN A 58 19.11 -9.94 1.40
N GLU A 59 19.42 -9.42 2.60
CA GLU A 59 18.84 -9.94 3.83
C GLU A 59 17.40 -9.46 4.01
N LEU A 60 17.08 -8.24 3.56
CA LEU A 60 15.71 -7.76 3.47
C LEU A 60 14.90 -8.55 2.44
N GLU A 61 15.50 -8.87 1.29
CA GLU A 61 14.91 -9.75 0.28
C GLU A 61 14.57 -11.09 0.91
N LYS A 62 15.51 -11.79 1.56
CA LYS A 62 15.24 -13.06 2.24
C LYS A 62 14.23 -12.95 3.40
N ALA A 63 14.22 -11.84 4.13
CA ALA A 63 13.25 -11.61 5.20
C ALA A 63 11.83 -11.31 4.68
N VAL A 64 11.73 -10.86 3.43
CA VAL A 64 10.49 -10.56 2.73
C VAL A 64 10.10 -11.67 1.73
N GLU A 65 11.02 -12.57 1.41
CA GLU A 65 10.81 -13.79 0.64
C GLU A 65 9.88 -14.72 1.43
N GLY A 66 8.65 -14.88 0.93
CA GLY A 66 7.57 -15.57 1.65
C GLY A 66 6.62 -14.65 2.43
N LEU A 67 6.84 -13.33 2.47
CA LEU A 67 5.80 -12.41 2.88
C LEU A 67 4.66 -12.43 1.88
N THR A 68 3.55 -13.00 2.33
CA THR A 68 2.28 -12.98 1.63
C THR A 68 1.55 -11.72 2.06
N ALA A 69 1.38 -10.76 1.16
CA ALA A 69 0.55 -9.59 1.42
C ALA A 69 -0.91 -9.96 1.06
N GLY A 70 -1.77 -9.98 2.07
CA GLY A 70 -3.21 -10.15 1.94
C GLY A 70 -3.90 -9.43 3.08
N GLN A 71 -5.10 -8.90 2.82
CA GLN A 71 -5.93 -8.34 3.88
C GLN A 71 -6.20 -9.41 4.94
N PRO A 72 -6.24 -9.07 6.24
CA PRO A 72 -6.76 -10.01 7.22
C PRO A 72 -8.22 -10.25 6.78
N PHE A 73 -8.63 -11.51 6.62
CA PHE A 73 -9.95 -11.90 6.10
C PHE A 73 -10.14 -11.97 4.57
N SER A 74 -9.16 -11.61 3.72
CA SER A 74 -9.27 -11.88 2.26
C SER A 74 -8.58 -13.19 1.87
N LYS A 75 -9.22 -13.95 0.96
CA LYS A 75 -8.66 -15.18 0.35
C LYS A 75 -7.65 -14.85 -0.76
N GLU A 76 -7.65 -13.63 -1.29
CA GLU A 76 -6.65 -13.15 -2.25
C GLU A 76 -5.34 -12.85 -1.53
N LYS A 77 -4.41 -13.78 -1.70
CA LYS A 77 -3.05 -13.70 -1.16
C LYS A 77 -2.12 -13.40 -2.33
N ILE A 78 -1.64 -12.18 -2.45
CA ILE A 78 -0.60 -11.86 -3.42
C ILE A 78 0.71 -12.37 -2.82
N LYS A 79 1.16 -13.53 -3.32
CA LYS A 79 2.53 -13.97 -3.10
C LYS A 79 3.39 -13.02 -3.90
N VAL A 80 4.28 -12.27 -3.23
CA VAL A 80 5.21 -11.37 -3.91
C VAL A 80 6.05 -12.22 -4.87
N THR A 81 5.73 -12.14 -6.16
CA THR A 81 6.40 -12.92 -7.23
C THR A 81 7.81 -12.39 -7.47
N ASP A 82 8.03 -11.10 -7.20
CA ASP A 82 9.32 -10.43 -7.27
C ASP A 82 9.56 -9.58 -6.01
N THR A 83 10.31 -10.13 -5.07
CA THR A 83 10.64 -9.49 -3.79
C THR A 83 11.53 -8.26 -3.97
N LYS A 84 12.34 -8.25 -5.03
CA LYS A 84 13.27 -7.17 -5.35
C LYS A 84 12.52 -5.95 -5.86
N ALA A 85 11.60 -6.13 -6.82
CA ALA A 85 10.77 -5.03 -7.33
C ALA A 85 9.90 -4.39 -6.23
N PHE A 86 9.41 -5.19 -5.27
CA PHE A 86 8.67 -4.69 -4.11
C PHE A 86 9.54 -3.81 -3.20
N LEU A 87 10.74 -4.27 -2.87
CA LEU A 87 11.69 -3.51 -2.05
C LEU A 87 12.16 -2.24 -2.76
N ASP A 88 12.44 -2.31 -4.06
CA ASP A 88 12.81 -1.14 -4.88
C ASP A 88 11.72 -0.06 -4.88
N SER A 89 10.45 -0.44 -4.73
CA SER A 89 9.34 0.52 -4.61
C SER A 89 9.19 1.14 -3.20
N ILE A 90 9.51 0.39 -2.15
CA ILE A 90 9.24 0.78 -0.75
C ILE A 90 10.46 1.42 -0.06
N LEU A 91 11.67 0.95 -0.35
CA LEU A 91 12.89 1.48 0.26
C LEU A 91 13.05 3.00 0.00
N PRO A 92 12.91 3.51 -1.25
CA PRO A 92 13.03 4.95 -1.49
C PRO A 92 12.00 5.77 -0.73
N TYR A 93 10.78 5.23 -0.58
CA TYR A 93 9.73 5.88 0.20
C TYR A 93 10.08 5.95 1.69
N MET A 94 10.59 4.86 2.27
CA MET A 94 10.99 4.83 3.68
C MET A 94 12.18 5.75 4.00
N ILE A 95 13.12 5.90 3.05
CA ILE A 95 14.23 6.85 3.13
C ILE A 95 13.68 8.29 3.10
N ARG A 96 12.80 8.61 2.14
CA ARG A 96 12.16 9.95 2.03
C ARG A 96 11.38 10.32 3.30
N GLN A 97 10.68 9.36 3.90
CA GLN A 97 9.95 9.55 5.15
C GLN A 97 10.83 9.54 6.41
N ARG A 98 12.16 9.45 6.24
CA ARG A 98 13.13 9.42 7.35
C ARG A 98 12.90 8.27 8.33
N ILE A 99 12.31 7.16 7.88
CA ILE A 99 12.06 5.97 8.71
C ILE A 99 13.33 5.12 8.79
N ILE A 100 14.04 5.00 7.68
CA ILE A 100 15.31 4.27 7.56
C ILE A 100 16.38 5.18 6.96
N MET A 101 17.65 4.84 7.19
CA MET A 101 18.81 5.45 6.57
C MET A 101 19.57 4.38 5.80
N GLU A 102 20.14 4.82 4.68
CA GLU A 102 21.06 4.07 3.86
C GLU A 102 22.49 4.39 4.34
N GLU A 103 23.23 3.35 4.70
CA GLU A 103 24.65 3.42 5.08
C GLU A 103 25.42 2.57 4.06
N GLU A 104 26.28 3.21 3.29
CA GLU A 104 27.23 2.49 2.44
C GLU A 104 28.46 2.13 3.27
N ASP A 105 28.66 0.84 3.52
CA ASP A 105 29.80 0.32 4.26
C ASP A 105 30.53 -0.70 3.38
N ASN A 106 31.78 -0.37 3.03
CA ASN A 106 32.68 -1.22 2.25
C ASN A 106 32.11 -1.67 0.89
N GLY A 107 31.49 -0.74 0.15
CA GLY A 107 30.87 -0.98 -1.16
C GLY A 107 29.58 -1.80 -1.12
N LYS A 108 29.03 -2.03 0.08
CA LYS A 108 27.72 -2.66 0.28
C LYS A 108 26.76 -1.67 0.93
N VAL A 109 25.54 -1.63 0.39
CA VAL A 109 24.46 -0.81 0.90
C VAL A 109 23.76 -1.53 2.07
N TRP A 110 23.74 -0.88 3.22
CA TRP A 110 23.07 -1.32 4.43
C TRP A 110 21.93 -0.37 4.79
N TYR A 111 20.83 -0.94 5.28
CA TYR A 111 19.70 -0.17 5.77
C TYR A 111 19.60 -0.31 7.28
N ARG A 112 19.41 0.83 7.94
CA ARG A 112 19.21 0.91 9.38
C ARG A 112 18.02 1.79 9.71
N LEU A 113 17.36 1.51 10.82
CA LEU A 113 16.35 2.44 11.34
C LEU A 113 16.99 3.75 11.78
N ARG A 114 16.36 4.85 11.38
CA ARG A 114 16.70 6.16 11.91
C ARG A 114 16.22 6.22 13.36
N LYS A 115 17.13 6.49 14.29
CA LYS A 115 16.81 6.79 15.68
C LYS A 115 16.25 8.20 15.82
#